data_AF-A0A2G9R3U4-F1
#
_entry.id   AF-A0A2G9R3U4-F1
#
_cell.length_a   1.000
_cell.length_b   1.000
_cell.length_c   1.000
_cell.angle_alpha   90.00
_cell.angle_beta   90.00
_cell.angle_gamma   90.00
#
_symmetry.space_group_name_H-M   'P 1'
#
loop_
_entity.id
_entity.type
_entity.pdbx_description
1 polymer ?
#
loop_
_entity_poly.entity_id
_entity_poly.type
_entity_poly.pdbx_seq_one_letter_code
_entity_poly.pdbx_strand_id
1 'polypeptide(L)'
;MKTVELTNQPETGIVDAVEQSVAQSEEELKKTEDLLDFLQATQEIYFTECKSPCADSALSTELVLEIINQIKNGAVPFSELCLLHQLKSLLLLQDIERLKDSLDSFKEHSSMPVGHRLALHSLFCYWISDILPIKLKATS
;
A
#
# COMPACT_ATOMS: atom_id res chain seq x y z
N MET A 1 11.57 -61.37 29.69
CA MET A 1 11.57 -60.86 28.30
C MET A 1 10.96 -59.47 28.32
N LYS A 2 11.74 -58.44 27.98
CA LYS A 2 11.29 -57.06 27.78
C LYS A 2 11.03 -56.87 26.29
N THR A 3 9.81 -56.53 25.87
CA THR A 3 9.56 -55.73 24.67
C THR A 3 8.15 -55.15 24.75
N VAL A 4 8.05 -53.82 24.84
CA VAL A 4 6.98 -53.07 24.19
C VAL A 4 7.65 -51.86 23.59
N GLU A 5 7.83 -51.96 22.29
CA GLU A 5 8.29 -50.91 21.40
C GLU A 5 7.10 -50.04 20.96
N LEU A 6 7.45 -48.81 20.60
CA LEU A 6 6.77 -47.87 19.70
C LEU A 6 5.44 -47.22 20.15
N THR A 7 5.55 -45.92 20.44
CA THR A 7 5.06 -44.94 19.46
C THR A 7 5.83 -43.62 19.65
N ASN A 8 6.80 -43.41 18.76
CA ASN A 8 7.29 -42.08 18.43
C ASN A 8 6.29 -41.49 17.44
N GLN A 9 5.58 -40.43 17.82
CA GLN A 9 4.85 -39.59 16.88
C GLN A 9 5.82 -38.55 16.31
N PRO A 10 5.77 -38.23 15.00
CA PRO A 10 6.61 -37.19 14.45
C PRO A 10 6.01 -35.80 14.75
N GLU A 11 6.58 -35.07 15.70
CA GLU A 11 6.23 -33.66 16.01
C GLU A 11 6.80 -32.68 14.95
N THR A 12 6.55 -32.93 13.66
CA THR A 12 7.17 -32.18 12.54
C THR A 12 6.18 -31.37 11.70
N GLY A 13 5.01 -31.04 12.24
CA GLY A 13 3.99 -30.24 11.53
C GLY A 13 3.69 -28.87 12.11
N ILE A 14 4.27 -28.53 13.28
CA ILE A 14 3.92 -27.32 14.04
C ILE A 14 4.94 -26.20 13.84
N VAL A 15 6.20 -26.55 13.57
CA VAL A 15 7.29 -25.56 13.43
C VAL A 15 7.22 -24.82 12.10
N ASP A 16 6.99 -25.52 10.99
CA ASP A 16 6.91 -24.90 9.65
C ASP A 16 5.70 -23.97 9.52
N ALA A 17 4.53 -24.35 10.06
CA ALA A 17 3.33 -23.53 9.99
C ALA A 17 3.42 -22.24 10.82
N VAL A 18 4.06 -22.30 12.00
CA VAL A 18 4.27 -21.12 12.85
C VAL A 18 5.32 -20.21 12.22
N GLU A 19 6.43 -20.75 11.72
CA GLU A 19 7.49 -19.97 11.08
C GLU A 19 6.99 -19.28 9.79
N GLN A 20 6.15 -19.98 9.02
CA GLN A 20 5.52 -19.43 7.82
C GLN A 20 4.48 -18.34 8.15
N SER A 21 3.74 -18.47 9.26
CA SER A 21 2.81 -17.43 9.73
C SER A 21 3.50 -16.18 10.25
N VAL A 22 4.67 -16.33 10.91
CA VAL A 22 5.49 -15.21 11.41
C VAL A 22 6.14 -14.49 10.23
N ALA A 23 6.75 -15.22 9.30
CA ALA A 23 7.38 -14.64 8.11
C ALA A 23 6.36 -13.91 7.23
N GLN A 24 5.15 -14.45 7.07
CA GLN A 24 4.08 -13.75 6.36
C GLN A 24 3.72 -12.43 7.05
N SER A 25 3.56 -12.44 8.38
CA SER A 25 3.27 -11.22 9.14
C SER A 25 4.39 -10.17 9.04
N GLU A 26 5.66 -10.57 9.00
CA GLU A 26 6.78 -9.65 8.82
C GLU A 26 6.80 -9.01 7.42
N GLU A 27 6.49 -9.78 6.38
CA GLU A 27 6.36 -9.25 5.02
C GLU A 27 5.20 -8.25 4.90
N GLU A 28 4.06 -8.56 5.54
CA GLU A 28 2.89 -7.68 5.59
C GLU A 28 3.19 -6.35 6.29
N LEU A 29 3.90 -6.40 7.42
CA LEU A 29 4.36 -5.21 8.14
C LEU A 29 5.29 -4.36 7.26
N LYS A 30 6.28 -4.99 6.64
CA LYS A 30 7.23 -4.30 5.76
C LYS A 30 6.53 -3.62 4.58
N LYS A 31 5.55 -4.29 3.95
CA LYS A 31 4.74 -3.70 2.87
C LYS A 31 3.94 -2.50 3.34
N THR A 32 3.47 -2.53 4.58
CA THR A 32 2.72 -1.43 5.20
C THR A 32 3.63 -0.25 5.51
N GLU A 33 4.80 -0.47 6.10
CA GLU A 33 5.80 0.57 6.35
C GLU A 33 6.26 1.24 5.05
N ASP A 34 6.61 0.44 4.05
CA ASP A 34 7.01 0.92 2.72
C ASP A 34 5.88 1.74 2.04
N LEU A 35 4.61 1.36 2.24
CA LEU A 35 3.47 2.14 1.76
C LEU A 35 3.33 3.48 2.52
N LEU A 36 3.50 3.48 3.84
CA LEU A 36 3.45 4.69 4.67
C LEU A 36 4.52 5.69 4.26
N ASP A 37 5.77 5.24 4.10
CA ASP A 37 6.89 6.07 3.65
C ASP A 37 6.60 6.71 2.29
N PHE A 38 6.03 5.93 1.36
CA PHE A 38 5.65 6.43 0.04
C PHE A 38 4.56 7.50 0.12
N LEU A 39 3.49 7.26 0.90
CA LEU A 39 2.40 8.22 1.03
C LEU A 39 2.86 9.52 1.69
N GLN A 40 3.70 9.41 2.72
CA GLN A 40 4.26 10.56 3.43
C GLN A 40 5.15 11.39 2.52
N ALA A 41 6.13 10.76 1.83
CA ALA A 41 6.99 11.47 0.88
C ALA A 41 6.19 12.11 -0.26
N THR A 42 5.17 11.41 -0.77
CA THR A 42 4.29 11.95 -1.83
C THR A 42 3.53 13.18 -1.37
N GLN A 43 2.97 13.13 -0.17
CA GLN A 43 2.22 14.23 0.43
C GLN A 43 3.11 15.45 0.66
N GLU A 44 4.33 15.24 1.17
CA GLU A 44 5.31 16.32 1.34
C GLU A 44 5.67 16.99 0.01
N ILE A 45 5.93 16.20 -1.03
CA ILE A 45 6.22 16.72 -2.38
C ILE A 45 5.00 17.50 -2.90
N TYR A 46 3.81 16.91 -2.86
CA TYR A 46 2.59 17.53 -3.37
C TYR A 46 2.33 18.89 -2.71
N PHE A 47 2.34 18.98 -1.38
CA PHE A 47 2.04 20.25 -0.70
C PHE A 47 3.18 21.26 -0.73
N THR A 48 4.43 20.83 -0.96
CA THR A 48 5.57 21.74 -1.12
C THR A 48 5.65 22.32 -2.53
N GLU A 49 5.43 21.50 -3.55
CA GLU A 49 5.57 21.92 -4.96
C GLU A 49 4.28 22.50 -5.54
N CYS A 50 3.10 22.10 -5.03
CA CYS A 50 1.83 22.62 -5.49
C CYS A 50 1.56 24.01 -4.89
N LYS A 51 1.98 25.06 -5.60
CA LYS A 51 1.82 26.49 -5.18
C LYS A 51 0.36 26.94 -5.05
N SER A 52 -0.58 26.17 -5.57
CA SER A 52 -2.01 26.33 -5.34
C SER A 52 -2.67 24.97 -5.51
N PRO A 53 -3.12 24.31 -4.43
CA PRO A 53 -4.03 23.18 -4.58
C PRO A 53 -5.18 23.66 -5.46
N CYS A 54 -5.48 22.94 -6.54
CA CYS A 54 -6.69 23.23 -7.31
C CYS A 54 -7.84 23.35 -6.30
N ALA A 55 -8.64 24.42 -6.36
CA ALA A 55 -9.69 24.67 -5.36
C ALA A 55 -10.77 23.56 -5.37
N ASP A 56 -10.79 22.72 -6.41
CA ASP A 56 -11.60 21.51 -6.56
C ASP A 56 -10.88 20.22 -6.09
N SER A 57 -9.65 20.33 -5.57
CA SER A 57 -8.90 19.16 -5.13
C SER A 57 -9.48 18.66 -3.81
N ALA A 58 -10.04 17.45 -3.83
CA ALA A 58 -10.46 16.71 -2.65
C ALA A 58 -9.30 16.40 -1.67
N LEU A 59 -8.07 16.83 -2.00
CA LEU A 59 -6.86 16.70 -1.20
C LEU A 59 -6.74 17.84 -0.19
N SER A 60 -7.08 17.56 1.06
CA SER A 60 -6.57 18.35 2.19
C SER A 60 -5.42 17.61 2.87
N THR A 61 -4.44 18.37 3.38
CA THR A 61 -3.34 17.81 4.17
C THR A 61 -3.85 16.98 5.35
N GLU A 62 -4.88 17.48 6.03
CA GLU A 62 -5.52 16.82 7.16
C GLU A 62 -6.07 15.44 6.79
N LEU A 63 -6.76 15.33 5.65
CA LEU A 63 -7.34 14.06 5.19
C LEU A 63 -6.26 13.04 4.82
N VAL A 64 -5.16 13.47 4.21
CA VAL A 64 -4.05 12.55 3.89
C VAL A 64 -3.35 12.07 5.16
N LEU A 65 -3.14 12.96 6.14
CA LEU A 65 -2.57 12.58 7.44
C LEU A 65 -3.50 11.64 8.23
N GLU A 66 -4.82 11.84 8.14
CA GLU A 66 -5.80 10.92 8.69
C GLU A 66 -5.65 9.52 8.09
N ILE A 67 -5.57 9.40 6.76
CA ILE A 67 -5.37 8.13 6.05
C ILE A 67 -4.08 7.44 6.55
N ILE A 68 -2.97 8.17 6.59
CA ILE A 68 -1.68 7.65 7.07
C ILE A 68 -1.82 7.14 8.52
N ASN A 69 -2.51 7.88 9.38
CA ASN A 69 -2.74 7.47 10.76
C ASN A 69 -3.62 6.21 10.88
N GLN A 70 -4.66 6.08 10.04
CA GLN A 70 -5.51 4.88 10.02
C GLN A 70 -4.73 3.65 9.56
N ILE A 71 -3.88 3.78 8.54
CA ILE A 71 -3.01 2.69 8.07
C ILE A 71 -2.05 2.28 9.18
N LYS A 72 -1.37 3.26 9.78
CA LYS A 72 -0.40 3.04 10.88
C LYS A 72 -1.03 2.36 12.10
N ASN A 73 -2.27 2.70 12.43
CA ASN A 73 -2.99 2.11 13.57
C ASN A 73 -3.67 0.78 13.23
N GLY A 74 -3.50 0.24 12.02
CA GLY A 74 -4.11 -1.01 11.59
C GLY A 74 -5.64 -0.94 11.44
N ALA A 75 -6.21 0.25 11.25
CA ALA A 75 -7.64 0.44 11.07
C ALA A 75 -8.10 0.20 9.62
N VAL A 76 -7.15 0.12 8.68
CA VAL A 76 -7.41 -0.20 7.28
C VAL A 76 -7.30 -1.72 7.08
N PRO A 77 -8.30 -2.38 6.46
CA PRO A 77 -8.25 -3.81 6.19
C PRO A 77 -7.05 -4.19 5.32
N PHE A 78 -6.45 -5.35 5.57
CA PHE A 78 -5.30 -5.82 4.81
C PHE A 78 -5.57 -5.92 3.30
N SER A 79 -6.79 -6.27 2.89
CA SER A 79 -7.19 -6.29 1.47
C SER A 79 -7.03 -4.92 0.80
N GLU A 80 -7.37 -3.84 1.51
CA GLU A 80 -7.19 -2.47 1.02
C GLU A 80 -5.70 -2.10 0.96
N LEU A 81 -4.91 -2.53 1.95
CA LEU A 81 -3.45 -2.34 1.94
C LEU A 81 -2.80 -3.06 0.74
N CYS A 82 -3.23 -4.28 0.41
CA CYS A 82 -2.77 -4.98 -0.77
C CYS A 82 -3.08 -4.22 -2.07
N LEU A 83 -4.29 -3.66 -2.19
CA LEU A 83 -4.66 -2.85 -3.35
C LEU A 83 -3.78 -1.60 -3.46
N LEU A 84 -3.55 -0.89 -2.37
CA LEU A 84 -2.69 0.29 -2.34
C LEU A 84 -1.23 -0.05 -2.69
N HIS A 85 -0.73 -1.17 -2.19
CA HIS A 85 0.60 -1.67 -2.52
C HIS A 85 0.72 -2.07 -4.01
N GLN A 86 -0.32 -2.67 -4.57
CA GLN A 86 -0.39 -2.98 -6.01
C GLN A 86 -0.36 -1.69 -6.85
N LEU A 87 -1.14 -0.68 -6.50
CA LEU A 87 -1.13 0.62 -7.18
C LEU A 87 0.26 1.25 -7.13
N LYS A 88 0.91 1.25 -5.96
CA LYS A 88 2.30 1.70 -5.82
C LYS A 88 3.26 0.91 -6.71
N SER A 89 3.13 -0.41 -6.74
CA SER A 89 4.00 -1.25 -7.58
C SER A 89 3.84 -0.95 -9.07
N LEU A 90 2.60 -0.80 -9.55
CA LEU A 90 2.32 -0.41 -10.94
C LEU A 90 2.90 0.97 -11.27
N LEU A 91 2.80 1.92 -10.33
CA LEU A 91 3.41 3.23 -10.46
C LEU A 91 4.94 3.16 -10.62
N LEU A 92 5.61 2.36 -9.78
CA LEU A 92 7.07 2.20 -9.84
C LEU A 92 7.53 1.47 -11.11
N LEU A 93 6.73 0.52 -11.60
CA LEU A 93 6.94 -0.15 -12.89
C LEU A 93 6.61 0.74 -14.09
N GLN A 94 6.00 1.90 -13.86
CA GLN A 94 5.52 2.82 -14.90
C GLN A 94 4.50 2.16 -15.86
N ASP A 95 3.75 1.17 -15.37
CA ASP A 95 2.65 0.53 -16.10
C ASP A 95 1.39 1.39 -15.98
N ILE A 96 1.37 2.52 -16.72
CA ILE A 96 0.36 3.57 -16.57
C ILE A 96 -1.04 3.09 -16.97
N GLU A 97 -1.14 2.20 -17.96
CA GLU A 97 -2.42 1.66 -18.43
C GLU A 97 -3.08 0.84 -17.30
N ARG A 98 -2.36 -0.17 -16.78
CA ARG A 98 -2.88 -0.99 -15.68
C ARG A 98 -3.06 -0.21 -14.38
N LEU A 99 -2.20 0.77 -14.13
CA LEU A 99 -2.32 1.66 -12.98
C LEU A 99 -3.65 2.41 -13.02
N LYS A 100 -4.01 3.02 -14.16
CA LYS A 100 -5.26 3.76 -14.29
C LYS A 100 -6.47 2.86 -14.09
N ASP A 101 -6.50 1.70 -14.75
CA ASP A 101 -7.61 0.74 -14.60
C ASP A 101 -7.76 0.27 -13.14
N SER A 102 -6.64 -0.05 -12.48
CA SER A 102 -6.64 -0.45 -11.07
C SER A 102 -7.07 0.70 -10.15
N LEU A 103 -6.71 1.93 -10.47
CA LEU A 103 -7.01 3.13 -9.68
C LEU A 103 -8.50 3.50 -9.79
N ASP A 104 -9.09 3.39 -10.98
CA ASP A 104 -10.52 3.58 -11.20
C ASP A 104 -11.31 2.49 -10.45
N SER A 105 -10.90 1.22 -10.57
CA SER A 105 -11.51 0.11 -9.82
C SER A 105 -11.40 0.32 -8.30
N PHE A 106 -10.25 0.76 -7.80
CA PHE A 106 -10.06 1.08 -6.38
C PHE A 106 -11.01 2.20 -5.94
N LYS A 107 -11.08 3.28 -6.74
CA LYS A 107 -11.98 4.40 -6.45
C LYS A 107 -13.44 3.97 -6.43
N GLU A 108 -13.89 3.02 -7.24
CA GLU A 108 -15.29 2.60 -7.27
C GLU A 108 -15.64 1.54 -6.22
N HIS A 109 -14.73 0.61 -5.93
CA HIS A 109 -15.04 -0.63 -5.20
C HIS A 109 -14.37 -0.77 -3.83
N SER A 110 -13.40 0.07 -3.49
CA SER A 110 -12.74 0.01 -2.17
C SER A 110 -13.72 0.25 -1.03
N SER A 111 -13.54 -0.48 0.07
CA SER A 111 -14.32 -0.31 1.29
C SER A 111 -13.92 0.94 2.10
N MET A 112 -12.86 1.65 1.68
CA MET A 112 -12.43 2.87 2.35
C MET A 112 -13.47 3.99 2.20
N PRO A 113 -13.54 4.94 3.16
CA PRO A 113 -14.42 6.10 3.05
C PRO A 113 -14.21 6.87 1.73
N VAL A 114 -15.29 7.44 1.18
CA VAL A 114 -15.25 8.16 -0.11
C VAL A 114 -14.16 9.21 -0.16
N GLY A 115 -14.03 10.02 0.90
CA GLY A 115 -12.98 11.04 0.99
C GLY A 115 -11.57 10.44 0.90
N HIS A 116 -11.34 9.32 1.57
CA HIS A 116 -10.04 8.63 1.56
C HIS A 116 -9.70 8.10 0.17
N ARG A 117 -10.68 7.48 -0.51
CA ARG A 117 -10.51 6.98 -1.89
C ARG A 117 -10.17 8.11 -2.86
N LEU A 118 -10.89 9.23 -2.78
CA LEU A 118 -10.66 10.39 -3.66
C LEU A 118 -9.30 11.06 -3.40
N ALA A 119 -8.89 11.14 -2.13
CA ALA A 119 -7.57 11.66 -1.77
C ALA A 119 -6.46 10.77 -2.34
N LEU A 120 -6.49 9.46 -2.09
CA LEU A 120 -5.49 8.53 -2.61
C LEU A 120 -5.47 8.54 -4.14
N HIS A 121 -6.63 8.50 -4.79
CA HIS A 121 -6.75 8.63 -6.25
C HIS A 121 -6.04 9.89 -6.76
N SER A 122 -6.27 11.03 -6.11
CA SER A 122 -5.66 12.30 -6.52
C SER A 122 -4.14 12.32 -6.34
N LEU A 123 -3.59 11.69 -5.29
CA LEU A 123 -2.14 11.53 -5.12
C LEU A 123 -1.53 10.69 -6.25
N PHE A 124 -2.15 9.58 -6.63
CA PHE A 124 -1.67 8.75 -7.74
C PHE A 124 -1.79 9.49 -9.08
N CYS A 125 -2.88 10.24 -9.31
CA CYS A 125 -3.01 11.09 -10.49
C CYS A 125 -1.89 12.13 -10.57
N TYR A 126 -1.55 12.78 -9.47
CA TYR A 126 -0.43 13.73 -9.40
C TYR A 126 0.90 13.10 -9.80
N TRP A 127 1.19 11.87 -9.32
CA TRP A 127 2.38 11.17 -9.77
C TRP A 127 2.41 10.94 -11.28
N ILE A 128 1.28 10.55 -11.87
CA ILE A 128 1.18 10.29 -13.31
C ILE A 128 1.33 11.58 -14.13
N SER A 129 0.73 12.69 -13.70
CA SER A 129 0.71 13.95 -14.44
C SER A 129 1.97 14.79 -14.26
N ASP A 130 2.53 14.82 -13.05
CA ASP A 130 3.55 15.80 -12.69
C ASP A 130 4.91 15.15 -12.42
N ILE A 131 4.96 14.04 -11.69
CA ILE A 131 6.26 13.47 -11.26
C ILE A 131 6.87 12.54 -12.32
N LEU A 132 6.12 11.55 -12.81
CA LEU A 132 6.63 10.56 -13.76
C LEU A 132 7.17 11.17 -15.06
N PRO A 133 6.50 12.15 -15.71
CA PRO A 133 7.02 12.75 -16.94
C PRO A 133 8.35 13.47 -16.76
N ILE A 134 8.63 14.01 -15.56
CA ILE A 134 9.91 14.66 -15.24
C ILE A 134 11.00 13.58 -15.10
N LYS A 135 10.72 12.49 -14.39
CA LYS A 135 11.68 11.39 -14.20
C LYS A 135 12.04 10.68 -15.52
N LEU A 136 11.09 10.51 -16.41
CA LEU A 136 11.35 9.89 -17.72
C LEU A 136 12.23 10.80 -18.59
N LYS A 137 12.02 12.11 -18.56
CA LYS A 137 12.88 13.08 -19.29
C LYS A 137 14.30 13.17 -18.72
N ALA A 138 14.49 12.93 -17.43
CA ALA A 138 15.81 12.98 -16.80
C ALA A 138 16.68 11.73 -17.09
N THR A 139 16.10 10.67 -17.67
CA THR A 139 16.78 9.40 -17.96
C THR A 139 16.98 9.13 -19.45
N SER A 140 16.62 10.08 -20.32
CA SER A 140 16.80 10.03 -21.78
C SER A 140 17.85 11.00 -22.28
#